data_AF-A0A8E1ZYI6-F1
#
_entry.id   AF-A0A8E1ZYI6-F1
#
_cell.length_a   1.000
_cell.length_b   1.000
_cell.length_c   1.000
_cell.angle_alpha   90.00
_cell.angle_beta   90.00
_cell.angle_gamma   90.00
#
_symmetry.space_group_name_H-M   'P 1'
#
loop_
_entity.id
_entity.type
_entity.pdbx_description
1 polymer ?
#
loop_
_entity_poly.entity_id
_entity_poly.type
_entity_poly.pdbx_seq_one_letter_code
_entity_poly.pdbx_strand_id
1 'polypeptide(L)'
;MNKKNRPLKAFFLLVALFLSACGTYMQQPLEPRRASLGPESPAKRILLDLPEPKEKIVTAVYKFRDQTGQYKPSDNGANWSTAVTQGATTILIRVLEESGWFIPIERENISNLLNERKIIRSSRAQYEKNEDVLLPPLLFAGVILEGGIISYETNVLTGGSGVRYMGISLSGQYREDRVSIYIRAVSTSNGQVLKTVYTTKSILSQEVSAGVFKYVSAKRLLEAETGFTYNEPTEICITEAIEKAVESLIIEGVKGRLWSLKSPADSASVAFANYEHEKDMAYQLDPIGRNLDAERRGWLSVGAQAGTGYYSGDFSNDEVRPKVSLTLGVALNRYFSLDSEWGFRNLRVPGVVNDHSYFGDLSLRYVLLPFERFSPFVLLGGGYDYNSDGVGLSARKYLPKLNGALGIEYMVGKKCGLTLSSGVNYYLDDRFDGSSVGKRNDLNWGVSLGVRLYFLNMK
;
A
#
# COMPACT_ATOMS: atom_id res chain seq x y z
N MET A 1 42.88 -8.33 39.21
CA MET A 1 41.80 -7.69 38.41
C MET A 1 41.71 -8.38 37.04
N ASN A 2 40.75 -9.28 36.86
CA ASN A 2 40.67 -10.21 35.71
C ASN A 2 40.03 -9.57 34.47
N LYS A 3 40.84 -9.29 33.43
CA LYS A 3 40.40 -8.79 32.11
C LYS A 3 39.59 -9.82 31.29
N LYS A 4 39.55 -11.11 31.69
CA LYS A 4 38.93 -12.21 30.92
C LYS A 4 37.39 -12.23 30.91
N ASN A 5 36.72 -11.55 31.86
CA ASN A 5 35.24 -11.61 32.00
C ASN A 5 34.48 -10.41 31.41
N ARG A 6 35.19 -9.45 30.79
CA ARG A 6 34.57 -8.28 30.15
C ARG A 6 33.66 -8.61 28.94
N PRO A 7 34.04 -9.50 28.00
CA PRO A 7 33.15 -9.82 26.87
C PRO A 7 31.88 -10.59 27.30
N LEU A 8 31.98 -11.45 28.33
CA LEU A 8 30.83 -12.20 28.85
C LEU A 8 29.81 -11.29 29.55
N LYS A 9 30.29 -10.29 30.32
CA LYS A 9 29.42 -9.29 30.94
C LYS A 9 28.77 -8.36 29.92
N ALA A 10 29.48 -7.99 28.86
CA ALA A 10 28.92 -7.20 27.77
C ALA A 10 27.84 -7.96 27.00
N PHE A 11 28.04 -9.26 26.74
CA PHE A 11 27.03 -10.12 26.11
C PHE A 11 25.76 -10.26 26.96
N PHE A 12 25.89 -10.50 28.26
CA PHE A 12 24.73 -10.54 29.17
C PHE A 12 23.99 -9.20 29.28
N LEU A 13 24.70 -8.08 29.26
CA LEU A 13 24.09 -6.74 29.26
C LEU A 13 23.32 -6.48 27.95
N LEU A 14 23.87 -6.92 26.81
CA LEU A 14 23.24 -6.80 25.50
C LEU A 14 21.98 -7.66 25.41
N VAL A 15 22.04 -8.92 25.90
CA VAL A 15 20.87 -9.81 25.99
C VAL A 15 19.81 -9.25 26.93
N ALA A 16 20.19 -8.65 28.07
CA ALA A 16 19.25 -7.99 28.97
C ALA A 16 18.57 -6.75 28.35
N LEU A 17 19.31 -5.98 27.52
CA LEU A 17 18.76 -4.86 26.75
C LEU A 17 17.82 -5.34 25.62
N PHE A 18 18.10 -6.48 24.98
CA PHE A 18 17.19 -7.09 24.00
C PHE A 18 15.94 -7.68 24.67
N LEU A 19 16.05 -8.22 25.88
CA LEU A 19 14.91 -8.73 26.65
C LEU A 19 14.00 -7.60 27.17
N SER A 20 14.56 -6.45 27.57
CA SER A 20 13.74 -5.29 27.96
C SER A 20 13.06 -4.60 26.76
N ALA A 21 13.65 -4.67 25.56
CA ALA A 21 13.03 -4.17 24.33
C ALA A 21 11.83 -5.01 23.86
N CYS A 22 11.72 -6.28 24.27
CA CYS A 22 10.55 -7.12 23.98
C CYS A 22 9.36 -6.87 24.93
N GLY A 23 9.54 -6.08 26.00
CA GLY A 23 8.52 -5.85 27.03
C GLY A 23 7.28 -5.09 26.55
N THR A 24 7.41 -4.24 25.53
CA THR A 24 6.27 -3.51 24.94
C THR A 24 5.32 -4.41 24.14
N TYR A 25 5.78 -5.59 23.69
CA TYR A 25 4.97 -6.55 22.95
C TYR A 25 4.02 -7.37 23.84
N MET A 26 4.36 -7.53 25.13
CA MET A 26 3.60 -8.31 26.11
C MET A 26 2.61 -7.46 26.94
N GLN A 27 2.44 -6.17 26.63
CA GLN A 27 1.40 -5.32 27.23
C GLN A 27 0.03 -5.57 26.56
N GLN A 28 -0.44 -6.80 26.60
CA GLN A 28 -1.86 -7.04 26.33
C GLN A 28 -2.66 -6.45 27.49
N PRO A 29 -3.73 -5.67 27.23
CA PRO A 29 -4.57 -5.14 28.30
C PRO A 29 -5.28 -6.31 29.00
N LEU A 30 -4.74 -6.75 30.14
CA LEU A 30 -5.34 -7.77 31.00
C LEU A 30 -6.39 -7.18 31.95
N GLU A 31 -6.49 -5.85 32.00
CA GLU A 31 -7.46 -5.14 32.83
C GLU A 31 -8.68 -4.65 32.02
N PRO A 32 -9.90 -4.78 32.57
CA PRO A 32 -11.08 -4.17 31.99
C PRO A 32 -10.93 -2.65 31.84
N ARG A 33 -11.17 -2.12 30.64
CA ARG A 33 -11.18 -0.68 30.38
C ARG A 33 -12.55 -0.09 30.70
N ARG A 34 -12.58 1.08 31.33
CA ARG A 34 -13.81 1.87 31.49
C ARG A 34 -14.26 2.42 30.15
N ALA A 35 -15.57 2.67 30.01
CA ALA A 35 -16.12 3.36 28.86
C ALA A 35 -15.49 4.77 28.73
N SER A 36 -15.22 5.18 27.50
CA SER A 36 -14.65 6.49 27.16
C SER A 36 -15.30 7.03 25.89
N LEU A 37 -15.06 8.31 25.58
CA LEU A 37 -15.49 8.90 24.31
C LEU A 37 -14.82 8.16 23.15
N GLY A 38 -15.58 7.97 22.06
CA GLY A 38 -15.09 7.28 20.87
C GLY A 38 -13.94 8.04 20.18
N PRO A 39 -13.03 7.34 19.49
CA PRO A 39 -12.02 7.97 18.65
C PRO A 39 -12.68 8.70 17.48
N GLU A 40 -12.18 9.89 17.17
CA GLU A 40 -12.63 10.71 16.04
C GLU A 40 -11.67 10.57 14.86
N SER A 41 -12.20 10.69 13.64
CA SER A 41 -11.40 10.54 12.42
C SER A 41 -10.50 11.77 12.16
N PRO A 42 -9.40 11.62 11.41
CA PRO A 42 -8.61 12.76 10.94
C PRO A 42 -9.39 13.73 10.03
N ALA A 43 -10.31 13.22 9.20
CA ALA A 43 -11.10 14.02 8.26
C ALA A 43 -12.04 15.01 8.97
N LYS A 44 -12.50 14.66 10.18
CA LYS A 44 -13.32 15.53 11.01
C LYS A 44 -12.71 16.91 11.24
N ARG A 45 -11.38 16.98 11.46
CA ARG A 45 -10.69 18.25 11.67
C ARG A 45 -10.76 19.14 10.43
N ILE A 46 -10.55 18.55 9.26
CA ILE A 46 -10.63 19.25 7.97
C ILE A 46 -12.04 19.79 7.73
N LEU A 47 -13.06 18.99 8.06
CA LEU A 47 -14.47 19.39 7.95
C LEU A 47 -14.80 20.58 8.87
N LEU A 48 -14.30 20.57 10.11
CA LEU A 48 -14.53 21.66 11.08
C LEU A 48 -13.75 22.93 10.74
N ASP A 49 -12.62 22.80 10.04
CA ASP A 49 -11.79 23.93 9.59
C ASP A 49 -12.34 24.60 8.31
N LEU A 50 -13.46 24.12 7.75
CA LEU A 50 -14.10 24.76 6.61
C LEU A 50 -14.62 26.17 6.97
N PRO A 51 -14.53 27.14 6.05
CA PRO A 51 -15.06 28.48 6.31
C PRO A 51 -16.57 28.45 6.55
N GLU A 52 -17.09 29.41 7.32
CA GLU A 52 -18.51 29.46 7.66
C GLU A 52 -19.40 29.79 6.44
N PRO A 53 -20.61 29.19 6.36
CA PRO A 53 -21.60 29.58 5.36
C PRO A 53 -22.16 30.97 5.67
N LYS A 54 -22.70 31.64 4.64
CA LYS A 54 -23.51 32.86 4.81
C LYS A 54 -24.76 32.57 5.64
N GLU A 55 -25.43 31.47 5.32
CA GLU A 55 -26.61 30.97 6.00
C GLU A 55 -26.56 29.43 6.03
N LYS A 56 -26.92 28.83 7.17
CA LYS A 56 -26.97 27.37 7.30
C LYS A 56 -28.10 26.80 6.45
N ILE A 57 -27.84 25.68 5.78
CA ILE A 57 -28.80 25.05 4.88
C ILE A 57 -29.68 24.06 5.65
N VAL A 58 -30.99 24.26 5.64
CA VAL A 58 -31.94 23.29 6.21
C VAL A 58 -32.07 22.09 5.30
N THR A 59 -31.69 20.91 5.80
CA THR A 59 -31.50 19.70 5.00
C THR A 59 -32.23 18.52 5.59
N ALA A 60 -32.96 17.79 4.75
CA ALA A 60 -33.60 16.54 5.12
C ALA A 60 -32.74 15.33 4.73
N VAL A 61 -32.60 14.36 5.65
CA VAL A 61 -32.01 13.05 5.36
C VAL A 61 -33.08 11.99 5.64
N TYR A 62 -33.48 11.24 4.61
CA TYR A 62 -34.52 10.21 4.76
C TYR A 62 -33.92 8.87 5.16
N LYS A 63 -33.11 8.30 4.28
CA LYS A 63 -32.48 6.98 4.47
C LYS A 63 -31.12 7.01 3.83
N PHE A 64 -30.09 6.71 4.62
CA PHE A 64 -28.73 6.54 4.15
C PHE A 64 -28.27 5.16 4.59
N ARG A 65 -28.53 4.17 3.73
CA ARG A 65 -28.40 2.75 4.08
C ARG A 65 -27.23 2.11 3.35
N ASP A 66 -26.84 0.95 3.87
CA ASP A 66 -26.02 0.01 3.14
C ASP A 66 -26.80 -0.54 1.93
N GLN A 67 -26.23 -0.35 0.74
CA GLN A 67 -26.73 -0.86 -0.54
C GLN A 67 -25.74 -1.86 -1.18
N THR A 68 -24.71 -2.27 -0.43
CA THR A 68 -23.67 -3.18 -0.92
C THR A 68 -24.15 -4.63 -0.99
N GLY A 69 -25.05 -5.02 -0.07
CA GLY A 69 -25.50 -6.39 0.09
C GLY A 69 -24.42 -7.36 0.60
N GLN A 70 -23.29 -6.84 1.13
CA GLN A 70 -22.14 -7.64 1.51
C GLN A 70 -22.23 -8.16 2.94
N TYR A 71 -21.93 -9.45 3.09
CA TYR A 71 -21.76 -10.12 4.37
C TYR A 71 -20.28 -10.38 4.63
N LYS A 72 -19.90 -10.47 5.91
CA LYS A 72 -18.51 -10.80 6.27
C LYS A 72 -18.17 -12.21 5.77
N PRO A 73 -17.01 -12.40 5.12
CA PRO A 73 -16.58 -13.73 4.68
C PRO A 73 -16.43 -14.66 5.90
N SER A 74 -16.68 -15.94 5.70
CA SER A 74 -16.57 -16.98 6.73
C SER A 74 -15.98 -18.24 6.09
N ASP A 75 -14.95 -18.79 6.73
CA ASP A 75 -14.24 -19.98 6.23
C ASP A 75 -15.06 -21.28 6.41
N ASN A 76 -16.02 -21.29 7.34
CA ASN A 76 -16.73 -22.51 7.78
C ASN A 76 -18.25 -22.47 7.54
N GLY A 77 -18.74 -21.69 6.56
CA GLY A 77 -20.15 -21.69 6.16
C GLY A 77 -20.76 -20.29 6.00
N ALA A 78 -22.09 -20.22 5.93
CA ALA A 78 -22.82 -18.97 5.72
C ALA A 78 -22.76 -18.04 6.94
N ASN A 79 -22.41 -16.77 6.72
CA ASN A 79 -22.39 -15.72 7.74
C ASN A 79 -23.44 -14.66 7.43
N TRP A 80 -24.23 -14.29 8.44
CA TRP A 80 -25.31 -13.31 8.32
C TRP A 80 -24.91 -11.91 8.84
N SER A 81 -23.68 -11.77 9.35
CA SER A 81 -23.15 -10.48 9.80
C SER A 81 -22.81 -9.62 8.59
N THR A 82 -23.46 -8.46 8.45
CA THR A 82 -23.14 -7.51 7.38
C THR A 82 -21.71 -7.02 7.50
N ALA A 83 -21.05 -6.78 6.36
CA ALA A 83 -19.71 -6.21 6.32
C ALA A 83 -19.71 -4.73 6.74
N VAL A 84 -20.84 -4.05 6.52
CA VAL A 84 -21.04 -2.62 6.68
C VAL A 84 -22.08 -2.33 7.78
N THR A 85 -21.96 -1.17 8.44
CA THR A 85 -22.90 -0.70 9.46
C THR A 85 -24.27 -0.34 8.85
N GLN A 86 -25.35 -0.67 9.57
CA GLN A 86 -26.71 -0.26 9.21
C GLN A 86 -27.10 1.10 9.82
N GLY A 87 -26.24 1.69 10.66
CA GLY A 87 -26.46 2.98 11.32
C GLY A 87 -25.94 4.21 10.56
N ALA A 88 -25.70 4.08 9.25
CA ALA A 88 -25.06 5.13 8.46
C ALA A 88 -25.89 6.42 8.36
N THR A 89 -27.24 6.34 8.44
CA THR A 89 -28.10 7.54 8.54
C THR A 89 -27.76 8.41 9.74
N THR A 90 -27.60 7.81 10.92
CA THR A 90 -27.26 8.53 12.16
C THR A 90 -25.89 9.17 12.07
N ILE A 91 -24.92 8.48 11.47
CA ILE A 91 -23.57 9.00 11.25
C ILE A 91 -23.63 10.23 10.33
N LEU A 92 -24.35 10.16 9.21
CA LEU A 92 -24.51 11.29 8.30
C LEU A 92 -25.17 12.49 8.97
N ILE A 93 -26.26 12.29 9.73
CA ILE A 93 -26.95 13.37 10.45
C ILE A 93 -25.99 14.06 11.43
N ARG A 94 -25.22 13.29 12.19
CA ARG A 94 -24.21 13.81 13.11
C ARG A 94 -23.14 14.63 12.38
N VAL A 95 -22.60 14.13 11.27
CA VAL A 95 -21.59 14.83 10.47
C VAL A 95 -22.14 16.14 9.90
N LEU A 96 -23.39 16.15 9.42
CA LEU A 96 -24.05 17.36 8.92
C LEU A 96 -24.24 18.40 10.03
N GLU A 97 -24.65 17.99 11.22
CA GLU A 97 -24.78 18.87 12.38
C GLU A 97 -23.43 19.45 12.81
N GLU A 98 -22.42 18.59 13.00
CA GLU A 98 -21.09 18.98 13.45
C GLU A 98 -20.35 19.85 12.43
N SER A 99 -20.64 19.72 11.12
CA SER A 99 -20.04 20.56 10.08
C SER A 99 -20.31 22.06 10.24
N GLY A 100 -21.37 22.44 10.95
CA GLY A 100 -21.80 23.84 11.06
C GLY A 100 -22.44 24.43 9.78
N TRP A 101 -22.44 23.69 8.67
CA TRP A 101 -23.00 24.12 7.38
C TRP A 101 -24.49 23.84 7.23
N PHE A 102 -24.97 22.76 7.87
CA PHE A 102 -26.32 22.27 7.70
C PHE A 102 -27.13 22.34 9.00
N ILE A 103 -28.45 22.43 8.86
CA ILE A 103 -29.43 22.18 9.91
C ILE A 103 -30.16 20.90 9.49
N PRO A 104 -29.70 19.72 9.94
CA PRO A 104 -30.36 18.47 9.60
C PRO A 104 -31.74 18.41 10.28
N ILE A 105 -32.74 17.96 9.54
CA ILE A 105 -34.09 17.73 10.07
C ILE A 105 -34.45 16.24 10.05
N GLU A 106 -35.09 15.78 11.12
CA GLU A 106 -35.50 14.39 11.30
C GLU A 106 -36.59 14.00 10.28
N ARG A 107 -36.26 13.06 9.39
CA ARG A 107 -37.18 12.48 8.41
C ARG A 107 -37.15 10.96 8.37
N GLU A 108 -36.15 10.31 8.98
CA GLU A 108 -36.07 8.85 9.03
C GLU A 108 -37.21 8.29 9.88
N ASN A 109 -37.48 8.93 11.03
CA ASN A 109 -38.53 8.51 11.96
C ASN A 109 -39.59 9.59 12.21
N ILE A 110 -40.02 10.27 11.14
CA ILE A 110 -41.01 11.36 11.21
C ILE A 110 -42.34 10.93 11.83
N SER A 111 -42.74 9.67 11.68
CA SER A 111 -43.99 9.14 12.25
C SER A 111 -44.02 9.29 13.77
N ASN A 112 -42.90 9.04 14.46
CA ASN A 112 -42.80 9.21 15.91
C ASN A 112 -42.93 10.68 16.29
N LEU A 113 -42.28 11.59 15.56
CA LEU A 113 -42.39 13.03 15.79
C LEU A 113 -43.83 13.56 15.58
N LEU A 114 -44.52 13.06 14.55
CA LEU A 114 -45.91 13.42 14.27
C LEU A 114 -46.86 12.90 15.35
N ASN A 115 -46.64 11.68 15.83
CA ASN A 115 -47.40 11.11 16.94
C ASN A 115 -47.20 11.93 18.22
N GLU A 116 -45.97 12.30 18.57
CA GLU A 116 -45.68 13.13 19.74
C GLU A 116 -46.34 14.50 19.64
N ARG A 117 -46.25 15.16 18.48
CA ARG A 117 -46.92 16.44 18.25
C ARG A 117 -48.44 16.33 18.32
N LYS A 118 -49.02 15.20 17.89
CA LYS A 118 -50.46 14.92 18.03
C LYS A 118 -50.84 14.78 19.50
N ILE A 119 -50.05 14.06 20.30
CA ILE A 119 -50.24 13.92 21.75
C ILE A 119 -50.25 15.30 22.43
N ILE A 120 -49.26 16.14 22.10
CA ILE A 120 -49.18 17.51 22.65
C ILE A 120 -50.43 18.33 22.29
N ARG A 121 -50.87 18.29 21.03
CA ARG A 121 -52.09 18.99 20.59
C ARG A 121 -53.34 18.51 21.33
N SER A 122 -53.50 17.19 21.49
CA SER A 122 -54.65 16.63 22.21
C SER A 122 -54.62 16.95 23.71
N SER A 123 -53.45 16.93 24.34
CA SER A 123 -53.31 17.24 25.77
C SER A 123 -53.61 18.71 26.05
N ARG A 124 -53.08 19.64 25.24
CA ARG A 124 -53.36 21.07 25.39
C ARG A 124 -54.84 21.39 25.18
N ALA A 125 -55.48 20.80 24.17
CA ALA A 125 -56.91 20.98 23.94
C ALA A 125 -57.79 20.50 25.11
N GLN A 126 -57.33 19.54 25.91
CA GLN A 126 -58.06 19.02 27.06
C GLN A 126 -57.83 19.82 28.35
N TYR A 127 -56.63 20.35 28.57
CA TYR A 127 -56.22 20.93 29.86
C TYR A 127 -56.03 22.46 29.84
N GLU A 128 -55.69 23.05 28.70
CA GLU A 128 -55.51 24.49 28.55
C GLU A 128 -56.75 25.09 27.86
N LYS A 129 -57.57 25.84 28.60
CA LYS A 129 -58.70 26.63 28.04
C LYS A 129 -58.26 27.80 27.13
N ASN A 130 -56.97 27.93 26.87
CA ASN A 130 -56.39 28.91 25.96
C ASN A 130 -56.14 28.22 24.62
N GLU A 131 -57.06 28.40 23.67
CA GLU A 131 -57.02 27.78 22.33
C GLU A 131 -55.86 28.27 21.43
N ASP A 132 -55.10 29.31 21.84
CA ASP A 132 -54.31 30.12 20.91
C ASP A 132 -52.79 29.84 20.82
N VAL A 133 -52.22 28.91 21.60
CA VAL A 133 -50.77 28.61 21.50
C VAL A 133 -50.52 27.45 20.55
N LEU A 134 -50.59 27.74 19.24
CA LEU A 134 -50.28 26.81 18.16
C LEU A 134 -48.80 26.37 18.21
N LEU A 135 -48.54 25.07 18.03
CA LEU A 135 -47.18 24.57 17.88
C LEU A 135 -46.53 25.16 16.62
N PRO A 136 -45.26 25.64 16.68
CA PRO A 136 -44.54 26.11 15.50
C PRO A 136 -44.53 25.06 14.38
N PRO A 137 -44.66 25.46 13.10
CA PRO A 137 -44.62 24.53 11.97
C PRO A 137 -43.26 23.81 11.90
N LEU A 138 -43.26 22.61 11.32
CA LEU A 138 -42.01 21.88 11.05
C LEU A 138 -41.20 22.63 9.99
N LEU A 139 -39.88 22.65 10.16
CA LEU A 139 -38.98 23.22 9.17
C LEU A 139 -39.09 22.47 7.82
N PHE A 140 -39.09 23.25 6.74
CA PHE A 140 -38.99 22.74 5.38
C PHE A 140 -37.52 22.68 4.97
N ALA A 141 -37.10 21.55 4.40
CA ALA A 141 -35.76 21.42 3.86
C ALA A 141 -35.69 22.01 2.45
N GLY A 142 -34.74 22.89 2.18
CA GLY A 142 -34.48 23.38 0.81
C GLY A 142 -33.80 22.31 -0.06
N VAL A 143 -33.08 21.38 0.59
CA VAL A 143 -32.36 20.29 -0.06
C VAL A 143 -32.61 18.99 0.69
N ILE A 144 -32.84 17.91 -0.05
CA ILE A 144 -32.82 16.54 0.46
C ILE A 144 -31.47 15.93 0.12
N LEU A 145 -30.80 15.35 1.12
CA LEU A 145 -29.63 14.52 0.90
C LEU A 145 -30.04 13.06 0.89
N GLU A 146 -29.69 12.38 -0.19
CA GLU A 146 -29.92 10.96 -0.37
C GLU A 146 -28.63 10.27 -0.79
N GLY A 147 -28.58 8.96 -0.58
CA GLY A 147 -27.41 8.17 -0.96
C GLY A 147 -27.30 6.93 -0.11
N GLY A 148 -26.08 6.43 -0.02
CA GLY A 148 -25.76 5.30 0.82
C GLY A 148 -24.35 4.81 0.59
N ILE A 149 -24.06 3.69 1.24
CA ILE A 149 -22.84 2.94 1.03
C ILE A 149 -23.11 2.01 -0.14
N ILE A 150 -22.53 2.32 -1.30
CA ILE A 150 -22.91 1.70 -2.58
C ILE A 150 -22.06 0.46 -2.87
N SER A 151 -20.75 0.51 -2.57
CA SER A 151 -19.85 -0.63 -2.76
C SER A 151 -19.01 -0.87 -1.51
N TYR A 152 -18.83 -2.15 -1.17
CA TYR A 152 -17.83 -2.63 -0.22
C TYR A 152 -17.09 -3.77 -0.90
N GLU A 153 -15.84 -3.52 -1.27
CA GLU A 153 -14.99 -4.48 -1.97
C GLU A 153 -13.98 -5.04 -0.99
N THR A 154 -13.90 -6.37 -0.91
CA THR A 154 -12.91 -7.05 -0.07
C THR A 154 -11.71 -7.48 -0.89
N ASN A 155 -10.53 -7.50 -0.27
CA ASN A 155 -9.31 -7.99 -0.92
C ASN A 155 -8.95 -7.24 -2.22
N VAL A 156 -9.24 -5.93 -2.30
CA VAL A 156 -8.94 -5.09 -3.48
C VAL A 156 -7.44 -5.11 -3.78
N LEU A 157 -6.63 -5.08 -2.72
CA LEU A 157 -5.21 -5.31 -2.79
C LEU A 157 -4.81 -6.29 -1.69
N THR A 158 -4.17 -7.39 -2.06
CA THR A 158 -3.55 -8.32 -1.11
C THR A 158 -2.12 -8.55 -1.49
N GLY A 159 -1.28 -8.77 -0.48
CA GLY A 159 0.10 -9.15 -0.69
C GLY A 159 0.70 -9.71 0.56
N GLY A 160 1.84 -10.35 0.41
CA GLY A 160 2.57 -10.91 1.52
C GLY A 160 3.93 -11.39 1.09
N SER A 161 4.82 -11.48 2.06
CA SER A 161 6.15 -12.04 1.88
C SER A 161 6.50 -12.83 3.12
N GLY A 162 7.08 -14.01 2.93
CA GLY A 162 7.58 -14.81 4.03
C GLY A 162 8.89 -15.50 3.67
N VAL A 163 9.74 -15.69 4.67
CA VAL A 163 10.96 -16.47 4.56
C VAL A 163 10.92 -17.59 5.60
N ARG A 164 11.33 -18.79 5.19
CA ARG A 164 11.43 -19.95 6.07
C ARG A 164 12.81 -20.57 5.92
N TYR A 165 13.53 -20.74 7.03
CA TYR A 165 14.85 -21.34 7.04
C TYR A 165 15.10 -22.08 8.35
N MET A 166 15.56 -23.34 8.25
CA MET A 166 15.95 -24.19 9.39
C MET A 166 14.93 -24.20 10.54
N GLY A 167 13.65 -24.34 10.21
CA GLY A 167 12.57 -24.37 11.20
C GLY A 167 12.11 -23.00 11.69
N ILE A 168 12.80 -21.90 11.37
CA ILE A 168 12.32 -20.55 11.67
C ILE A 168 11.52 -20.03 10.47
N SER A 169 10.42 -19.35 10.73
CA SER A 169 9.55 -18.72 9.74
C SER A 169 9.21 -17.29 10.16
N LEU A 170 9.25 -16.37 9.20
CA LEU A 170 8.80 -15.00 9.33
C LEU A 170 7.91 -14.70 8.14
N SER A 171 6.71 -14.19 8.38
CA SER A 171 5.76 -13.82 7.33
C SER A 171 5.05 -12.52 7.67
N GLY A 172 4.84 -11.69 6.65
CA GLY A 172 3.97 -10.54 6.71
C GLY A 172 2.94 -10.65 5.60
N GLN A 173 1.69 -10.34 5.91
CA GLN A 173 0.59 -10.27 4.96
C GLN A 173 -0.14 -8.94 5.15
N TYR A 174 -0.68 -8.41 4.07
CA TYR A 174 -1.55 -7.24 4.11
C TYR A 174 -2.72 -7.44 3.15
N ARG A 175 -3.83 -6.82 3.53
CA ARG A 175 -5.06 -6.76 2.76
C ARG A 175 -5.65 -5.37 2.86
N GLU A 176 -6.15 -4.87 1.75
CA GLU A 176 -6.91 -3.65 1.66
C GLU A 176 -8.33 -3.98 1.17
N ASP A 177 -9.32 -3.59 1.98
CA ASP A 177 -10.72 -3.53 1.59
C ASP A 177 -11.06 -2.08 1.20
N ARG A 178 -12.16 -1.86 0.49
CA ARG A 178 -12.58 -0.51 0.07
C ARG A 178 -14.06 -0.30 0.25
N VAL A 179 -14.42 0.85 0.82
CA VAL A 179 -15.80 1.33 0.90
C VAL A 179 -16.01 2.53 -0.01
N SER A 180 -17.11 2.53 -0.74
CA SER A 180 -17.52 3.59 -1.66
C SER A 180 -18.85 4.19 -1.23
N ILE A 181 -18.89 5.51 -1.10
CA ILE A 181 -20.03 6.26 -0.62
C ILE A 181 -20.46 7.28 -1.68
N TYR A 182 -21.77 7.37 -1.89
CA TYR A 182 -22.36 8.38 -2.75
C TYR A 182 -23.35 9.21 -1.95
N ILE A 183 -23.25 10.53 -2.07
CA ILE A 183 -24.25 11.48 -1.56
C ILE A 183 -24.71 12.33 -2.75
N ARG A 184 -26.02 12.47 -2.90
CA ARG A 184 -26.64 13.39 -3.85
C ARG A 184 -27.51 14.41 -3.12
N ALA A 185 -27.42 15.66 -3.57
CA ALA A 185 -28.26 16.76 -3.13
C ALA A 185 -29.38 17.00 -4.14
N VAL A 186 -30.62 16.95 -3.68
CA VAL A 186 -31.83 17.11 -4.50
C VAL A 186 -32.59 18.34 -4.03
N SER A 187 -32.96 19.23 -4.95
CA SER A 187 -33.80 20.38 -4.63
C SER A 187 -35.24 19.95 -4.37
N THR A 188 -35.80 20.39 -3.24
CA THR A 188 -37.21 20.13 -2.92
C THR A 188 -38.19 20.95 -3.77
N SER A 189 -37.70 22.02 -4.39
CA SER A 189 -38.55 22.91 -5.20
C SER A 189 -38.96 22.32 -6.54
N ASN A 190 -38.05 21.60 -7.21
CA ASN A 190 -38.22 21.12 -8.58
C ASN A 190 -37.79 19.66 -8.79
N GLY A 191 -37.28 18.97 -7.75
CA GLY A 191 -36.81 17.59 -7.83
C GLY A 191 -35.48 17.41 -8.57
N GLN A 192 -34.79 18.50 -8.95
CA GLN A 192 -33.52 18.42 -9.66
C GLN A 192 -32.40 17.92 -8.73
N VAL A 193 -31.60 16.98 -9.23
CA VAL A 193 -30.32 16.61 -8.60
C VAL A 193 -29.34 17.76 -8.82
N LEU A 194 -29.04 18.51 -7.77
CA LEU A 194 -28.15 19.66 -7.80
C LEU A 194 -26.70 19.24 -7.90
N LYS A 195 -26.32 18.22 -7.14
CA LYS A 195 -24.94 17.70 -7.11
C LYS A 195 -24.89 16.28 -6.60
N THR A 196 -23.99 15.48 -7.16
CA THR A 196 -23.64 14.15 -6.67
C THR A 196 -22.15 14.12 -6.39
N VAL A 197 -21.78 13.64 -5.20
CA VAL A 197 -20.40 13.43 -4.79
C VAL A 197 -20.15 11.95 -4.55
N TYR A 198 -18.91 11.55 -4.80
CA TYR A 198 -18.41 10.20 -4.66
C TYR A 198 -17.15 10.24 -3.82
N THR A 199 -17.09 9.42 -2.78
CA THR A 199 -15.89 9.25 -1.96
C THR A 199 -15.59 7.78 -1.74
N THR A 200 -14.31 7.49 -1.56
CA THR A 200 -13.84 6.14 -1.24
C THR A 200 -12.87 6.19 -0.07
N LYS A 201 -12.96 5.20 0.82
CA LYS A 201 -11.96 4.96 1.84
C LYS A 201 -11.46 3.52 1.75
N SER A 202 -10.14 3.36 1.73
CA SER A 202 -9.48 2.07 1.88
C SER A 202 -9.37 1.70 3.35
N ILE A 203 -9.58 0.43 3.68
CA ILE A 203 -9.53 -0.14 5.02
C ILE A 203 -8.37 -1.12 5.05
N LEU A 204 -7.35 -0.80 5.85
CA LEU A 204 -6.13 -1.59 5.90
C LEU A 204 -6.18 -2.67 6.98
N SER A 205 -5.80 -3.88 6.59
CA SER A 205 -5.56 -5.03 7.45
C SER A 205 -4.13 -5.53 7.25
N GLN A 206 -3.36 -5.67 8.34
CA GLN A 206 -1.99 -6.17 8.31
C GLN A 206 -1.79 -7.26 9.34
N GLU A 207 -1.08 -8.30 8.96
CA GLU A 207 -0.71 -9.40 9.84
C GLU A 207 0.79 -9.65 9.74
N VAL A 208 1.46 -9.75 10.88
CA VAL A 208 2.86 -10.14 10.95
C VAL A 208 2.97 -11.33 11.90
N SER A 209 3.56 -12.41 11.41
CA SER A 209 3.73 -13.67 12.13
C SER A 209 5.18 -14.16 12.08
N ALA A 210 5.60 -14.78 13.17
CA ALA A 210 6.90 -15.38 13.36
C ALA A 210 6.71 -16.75 14.03
N GLY A 211 7.21 -17.81 13.41
CA GLY A 211 7.07 -19.18 13.89
C GLY A 211 8.39 -19.92 13.97
N VAL A 212 8.54 -20.81 14.96
CA VAL A 212 9.67 -21.73 15.09
C VAL A 212 9.15 -23.16 15.18
N PHE A 213 9.71 -24.03 14.35
CA PHE A 213 9.34 -25.42 14.13
C PHE A 213 10.58 -26.29 14.28
N LYS A 214 10.48 -27.36 15.08
CA LYS A 214 11.56 -28.35 15.22
C LYS A 214 10.99 -29.76 15.31
N TYR A 215 11.57 -30.68 14.53
CA TYR A 215 11.28 -32.11 14.66
C TYR A 215 11.93 -32.66 15.94
N VAL A 216 11.10 -33.17 16.85
CA VAL A 216 11.56 -33.77 18.12
C VAL A 216 11.65 -35.30 17.98
N SER A 217 10.80 -35.92 17.16
CA SER A 217 10.93 -37.32 16.72
C SER A 217 10.19 -37.55 15.40
N ALA A 218 10.33 -38.74 14.78
CA ALA A 218 9.73 -39.08 13.48
C ALA A 218 8.21 -38.87 13.37
N LYS A 219 7.51 -38.69 14.51
CA LYS A 219 6.06 -38.37 14.59
C LYS A 219 5.73 -37.22 15.57
N ARG A 220 6.72 -36.46 16.05
CA ARG A 220 6.49 -35.35 17.00
C ARG A 220 7.17 -34.07 16.52
N LEU A 221 6.36 -33.02 16.38
CA LEU A 221 6.75 -31.68 15.96
C LEU A 221 6.53 -30.72 17.14
N LEU A 222 7.52 -29.86 17.40
CA LEU A 222 7.37 -28.74 18.32
C LEU A 222 7.27 -27.46 17.50
N GLU A 223 6.21 -26.72 17.73
CA GLU A 223 5.85 -25.50 17.02
C GLU A 223 5.54 -24.41 18.03
N ALA A 224 6.10 -23.24 17.82
CA ALA A 224 5.83 -22.04 18.59
C ALA A 224 5.66 -20.88 17.62
N GLU A 225 4.45 -20.34 17.54
CA GLU A 225 4.12 -19.20 16.68
C GLU A 225 3.75 -17.99 17.53
N THR A 226 4.14 -16.81 17.07
CA THR A 226 3.71 -15.53 17.62
C THR A 226 3.38 -14.59 16.48
N GLY A 227 2.35 -13.77 16.63
CA GLY A 227 1.98 -12.80 15.62
C GLY A 227 1.04 -11.74 16.16
N PHE A 228 0.94 -10.65 15.42
CA PHE A 228 -0.03 -9.59 15.69
C PHE A 228 -0.74 -9.21 14.40
N THR A 229 -2.01 -8.80 14.56
CA THR A 229 -2.83 -8.30 13.46
C THR A 229 -3.29 -6.90 13.81
N TYR A 230 -3.18 -5.99 12.84
CA TYR A 230 -3.74 -4.66 12.89
C TYR A 230 -4.88 -4.58 11.87
N ASN A 231 -6.06 -4.17 12.32
CA ASN A 231 -7.21 -3.94 11.45
C ASN A 231 -7.75 -2.54 11.73
N GLU A 232 -7.87 -1.73 10.69
CA GLU A 232 -8.59 -0.46 10.80
C GLU A 232 -10.07 -0.73 11.15
N PRO A 233 -10.65 -0.05 12.16
CA PRO A 233 -12.05 -0.23 12.50
C PRO A 233 -12.97 0.28 11.38
N THR A 234 -13.75 -0.63 10.79
CA THR A 234 -14.65 -0.34 9.66
C THR A 234 -15.61 0.83 9.92
N GLU A 235 -16.12 0.97 11.14
CA GLU A 235 -17.02 2.07 11.53
C GLU A 235 -16.35 3.45 11.42
N ILE A 236 -15.09 3.56 11.84
CA ILE A 236 -14.32 4.81 11.77
C ILE A 236 -14.04 5.14 10.30
N CYS A 237 -13.67 4.15 9.48
CA CYS A 237 -13.42 4.34 8.05
C CYS A 237 -14.68 4.80 7.30
N ILE A 238 -15.86 4.25 7.64
CA ILE A 238 -17.14 4.70 7.06
C ILE A 238 -17.45 6.12 7.51
N THR A 239 -17.24 6.44 8.79
CA THR A 239 -17.43 7.79 9.32
C THR A 239 -16.54 8.80 8.61
N GLU A 240 -15.25 8.48 8.44
CA GLU A 240 -14.28 9.30 7.70
C GLU A 240 -14.69 9.50 6.23
N ALA A 241 -15.18 8.44 5.57
CA ALA A 241 -15.67 8.54 4.19
C ALA A 241 -16.92 9.42 4.06
N ILE A 242 -17.82 9.39 5.05
CA ILE A 242 -19.00 10.27 5.12
C ILE A 242 -18.58 11.72 5.39
N GLU A 243 -17.66 11.96 6.32
CA GLU A 243 -17.09 13.29 6.60
C GLU A 243 -16.47 13.89 5.34
N LYS A 244 -15.65 13.11 4.61
CA LYS A 244 -15.08 13.54 3.33
C LYS A 244 -16.13 13.79 2.25
N ALA A 245 -17.22 13.01 2.25
CA ALA A 245 -18.32 13.21 1.30
C ALA A 245 -19.07 14.52 1.58
N VAL A 246 -19.32 14.84 2.86
CA VAL A 246 -19.95 16.10 3.26
C VAL A 246 -19.03 17.29 2.96
N GLU A 247 -17.72 17.18 3.25
CA GLU A 247 -16.71 18.16 2.87
C GLU A 247 -16.73 18.42 1.35
N SER A 248 -16.67 17.35 0.55
CA SER A 248 -16.71 17.42 -0.91
C SER A 248 -18.00 18.08 -1.40
N LEU A 249 -19.14 17.72 -0.80
CA LEU A 249 -20.43 18.29 -1.13
C LEU A 249 -20.41 19.80 -0.89
N ILE A 250 -19.97 20.25 0.29
CA ILE A 250 -19.83 21.67 0.66
C ILE A 250 -18.98 22.41 -0.36
N ILE A 251 -17.76 21.93 -0.61
CA ILE A 251 -16.82 22.60 -1.52
C ILE A 251 -17.36 22.67 -2.94
N GLU A 252 -17.87 21.57 -3.48
CA GLU A 252 -18.43 21.54 -4.83
C GLU A 252 -19.73 22.34 -4.94
N GLY A 253 -20.52 22.42 -3.86
CA GLY A 253 -21.73 23.24 -3.79
C GLY A 253 -21.43 24.74 -3.78
N VAL A 254 -20.35 25.17 -3.10
CA VAL A 254 -19.88 26.57 -3.17
C VAL A 254 -19.46 26.90 -4.60
N LYS A 255 -18.68 26.01 -5.24
CA LYS A 255 -18.24 26.17 -6.64
C LYS A 255 -19.39 26.18 -7.62
N GLY A 256 -20.37 25.31 -7.42
CA GLY A 256 -21.61 25.22 -8.19
C GLY A 256 -22.61 26.35 -7.90
N ARG A 257 -22.28 27.29 -7.01
CA ARG A 257 -23.16 28.38 -6.56
C ARG A 257 -24.49 27.89 -5.98
N LEU A 258 -24.49 26.70 -5.37
CA LEU A 258 -25.63 26.13 -4.66
C LEU A 258 -25.81 26.78 -3.27
N TRP A 259 -24.70 27.14 -2.64
CA TRP A 259 -24.65 27.90 -1.39
C TRP A 259 -23.47 28.88 -1.39
N SER A 260 -23.47 29.82 -0.45
CA SER A 260 -22.51 30.92 -0.38
C SER A 260 -21.75 30.93 0.94
N LEU A 261 -20.47 31.27 0.87
CA LEU A 261 -19.62 31.52 2.03
C LEU A 261 -20.00 32.86 2.68
N LYS A 262 -19.73 32.99 3.98
CA LYS A 262 -19.88 34.26 4.71
C LYS A 262 -18.96 35.33 4.14
N SER A 263 -17.71 34.96 3.84
CA SER A 263 -16.73 35.79 3.15
C SER A 263 -16.36 35.13 1.81
N PRO A 264 -16.57 35.81 0.67
CA PRO A 264 -16.20 35.25 -0.64
C PRO A 264 -14.70 34.98 -0.82
N ALA A 265 -13.83 35.68 -0.08
CA ALA A 265 -12.38 35.50 -0.13
C ALA A 265 -11.94 34.12 0.39
N ASP A 266 -12.76 33.48 1.23
CA ASP A 266 -12.44 32.21 1.88
C ASP A 266 -12.50 31.02 0.90
N SER A 267 -13.00 31.25 -0.31
CA SER A 267 -12.93 30.29 -1.43
C SER A 267 -11.50 29.97 -1.87
N ALA A 268 -10.53 30.82 -1.52
CA ALA A 268 -9.09 30.59 -1.72
C ALA A 268 -8.39 29.97 -0.50
N SER A 269 -9.15 29.48 0.49
CA SER A 269 -8.59 28.83 1.68
C SER A 269 -7.84 27.54 1.34
N VAL A 270 -6.95 27.14 2.25
CA VAL A 270 -6.13 25.93 2.12
C VAL A 270 -6.98 24.67 1.91
N ALA A 271 -8.17 24.59 2.53
CA ALA A 271 -9.07 23.46 2.36
C ALA A 271 -9.55 23.30 0.91
N PHE A 272 -9.94 24.40 0.26
CA PHE A 272 -10.38 24.38 -1.15
C PHE A 272 -9.22 24.06 -2.10
N ALA A 273 -8.02 24.58 -1.83
CA ALA A 273 -6.83 24.29 -2.62
C ALA A 273 -6.41 22.81 -2.49
N ASN A 274 -6.43 22.27 -1.28
CA ASN A 274 -6.13 20.86 -1.02
C ASN A 274 -7.14 19.93 -1.71
N TYR A 275 -8.44 20.27 -1.64
CA TYR A 275 -9.48 19.51 -2.32
C TYR A 275 -9.29 19.47 -3.83
N GLU A 276 -8.94 20.59 -4.46
CA GLU A 276 -8.66 20.61 -5.91
C GLU A 276 -7.42 19.80 -6.27
N HIS A 277 -6.36 19.93 -5.48
CA HIS A 277 -5.16 19.13 -5.69
C HIS A 277 -5.47 17.63 -5.59
N GLU A 278 -6.24 17.22 -4.57
CA GLU A 278 -6.69 15.84 -4.41
C GLU A 278 -7.54 15.36 -5.59
N LYS A 279 -8.47 16.19 -6.07
CA LYS A 279 -9.32 15.89 -7.22
C LYS A 279 -8.52 15.74 -8.51
N ASP A 280 -7.53 16.61 -8.74
CA ASP A 280 -6.63 16.52 -9.90
C ASP A 280 -5.77 15.25 -9.84
N MET A 281 -5.29 14.89 -8.64
CA MET A 281 -4.58 13.61 -8.46
C MET A 281 -5.49 12.42 -8.71
N ALA A 282 -6.76 12.46 -8.27
CA ALA A 282 -7.69 11.36 -8.44
C ALA A 282 -7.92 10.98 -9.91
N TYR A 283 -7.86 11.94 -10.85
CA TYR A 283 -7.90 11.66 -12.29
C TYR A 283 -6.67 10.91 -12.83
N GLN A 284 -5.55 10.92 -12.10
CA GLN A 284 -4.30 10.26 -12.47
C GLN A 284 -4.14 8.88 -11.82
N LEU A 285 -4.98 8.55 -10.84
CA LEU A 285 -4.91 7.27 -10.14
C LEU A 285 -5.64 6.18 -10.95
N ASP A 286 -5.07 4.98 -10.92
CA ASP A 286 -5.74 3.74 -11.37
C ASP A 286 -7.01 3.50 -10.53
N PRO A 287 -8.02 2.71 -10.95
CA PRO A 287 -9.20 2.42 -10.12
C PRO A 287 -8.88 1.81 -8.76
N ILE A 288 -7.66 1.27 -8.54
CA ILE A 288 -7.17 0.78 -7.24
C ILE A 288 -6.45 1.89 -6.43
N GLY A 289 -6.42 3.14 -6.87
CA GLY A 289 -5.82 4.27 -6.13
C GLY A 289 -4.31 4.36 -6.25
N ARG A 290 -3.70 3.66 -7.20
CA ARG A 290 -2.24 3.64 -7.42
C ARG A 290 -1.82 4.72 -8.40
N ASN A 291 -0.72 5.42 -8.09
CA ASN A 291 -0.06 6.33 -9.02
C ASN A 291 0.91 5.54 -9.91
N LEU A 292 0.35 4.94 -10.95
CA LEU A 292 1.07 4.23 -12.01
C LEU A 292 1.64 5.26 -12.98
N ASP A 293 2.87 5.68 -12.72
CA ASP A 293 3.56 6.65 -13.56
C ASP A 293 4.18 5.93 -14.76
N ALA A 294 3.46 6.02 -15.88
CA ALA A 294 3.81 5.44 -17.17
C ALA A 294 5.14 5.97 -17.74
N GLU A 295 5.70 7.04 -17.18
CA GLU A 295 6.89 7.72 -17.71
C GLU A 295 8.20 7.39 -16.98
N ARG A 296 8.15 6.60 -15.89
CA ARG A 296 9.36 6.36 -15.06
C ARG A 296 10.49 5.62 -15.77
N ARG A 297 10.14 4.74 -16.71
CA ARG A 297 11.09 3.91 -17.48
C ARG A 297 11.09 4.35 -18.93
N GLY A 298 12.10 5.12 -19.29
CA GLY A 298 12.33 5.61 -20.65
C GLY A 298 12.77 4.50 -21.61
N TRP A 299 12.72 4.81 -22.91
CA TRP A 299 13.12 3.93 -24.00
C TRP A 299 14.60 3.54 -23.93
N LEU A 300 15.46 4.46 -23.50
CA LEU A 300 16.89 4.23 -23.36
C LEU A 300 17.27 4.26 -21.88
N SER A 301 18.13 3.33 -21.45
CA SER A 301 18.68 3.33 -20.10
C SER A 301 20.18 3.12 -20.09
N VAL A 302 20.87 3.81 -19.19
CA VAL A 302 22.30 3.65 -18.95
C VAL A 302 22.49 3.41 -17.46
N GLY A 303 23.21 2.36 -17.09
CA GLY A 303 23.47 2.06 -15.70
C GLY A 303 24.90 1.63 -15.43
N ALA A 304 25.30 1.73 -14.18
CA ALA A 304 26.56 1.22 -13.68
C ALA A 304 26.27 0.29 -12.49
N GLN A 305 26.98 -0.83 -12.41
CA GLN A 305 26.82 -1.84 -11.38
C GLN A 305 28.17 -2.21 -10.77
N ALA A 306 28.18 -2.44 -9.47
CA ALA A 306 29.29 -2.99 -8.72
C ALA A 306 28.77 -4.17 -7.89
N GLY A 307 29.51 -5.27 -7.90
CA GLY A 307 29.04 -6.51 -7.29
C GLY A 307 30.17 -7.41 -6.86
N THR A 308 29.76 -8.57 -6.35
CA THR A 308 30.64 -9.64 -5.92
C THR A 308 30.29 -10.93 -6.66
N GLY A 309 31.29 -11.63 -7.17
CA GLY A 309 31.15 -12.97 -7.76
C GLY A 309 31.74 -14.04 -6.86
N TYR A 310 31.12 -15.21 -6.87
CA TYR A 310 31.54 -16.45 -6.25
C TYR A 310 31.63 -17.51 -7.34
N TYR A 311 32.81 -18.09 -7.50
CA TYR A 311 33.01 -19.22 -8.39
C TYR A 311 32.93 -20.51 -7.57
N SER A 312 32.05 -21.43 -7.98
CA SER A 312 31.94 -22.75 -7.37
C SER A 312 32.33 -23.79 -8.43
N GLY A 313 33.58 -24.26 -8.35
CA GLY A 313 34.14 -25.31 -9.19
C GLY A 313 35.02 -26.26 -8.37
N ASP A 314 35.53 -27.32 -9.01
CA ASP A 314 36.22 -28.42 -8.33
C ASP A 314 37.57 -28.01 -7.68
N PHE A 315 38.11 -26.83 -8.02
CA PHE A 315 39.42 -26.33 -7.53
C PHE A 315 39.41 -24.93 -6.85
N SER A 316 38.26 -24.37 -6.47
CA SER A 316 38.22 -23.00 -5.94
C SER A 316 37.94 -22.90 -4.43
N ASN A 317 38.78 -22.14 -3.72
CA ASN A 317 38.43 -21.59 -2.40
C ASN A 317 37.38 -20.47 -2.56
N ASP A 318 36.43 -20.43 -1.62
CA ASP A 318 35.31 -19.48 -1.49
C ASP A 318 35.77 -18.03 -1.20
N GLU A 319 36.46 -17.39 -2.14
CA GLU A 319 36.84 -15.98 -2.02
C GLU A 319 35.90 -15.06 -2.83
N VAL A 320 35.35 -14.05 -2.15
CA VAL A 320 34.50 -13.00 -2.72
C VAL A 320 35.31 -12.13 -3.68
N ARG A 321 34.81 -11.91 -4.91
CA ARG A 321 35.56 -11.14 -5.92
C ARG A 321 34.80 -9.95 -6.46
N PRO A 322 35.43 -8.79 -6.64
CA PRO A 322 34.76 -7.62 -7.18
C PRO A 322 34.43 -7.80 -8.68
N LYS A 323 33.26 -7.28 -9.04
CA LYS A 323 32.75 -7.13 -10.42
C LYS A 323 32.33 -5.66 -10.59
N VAL A 324 32.71 -5.04 -11.69
CA VAL A 324 32.23 -3.69 -12.07
C VAL A 324 31.78 -3.72 -13.52
N SER A 325 30.61 -3.16 -13.81
CA SER A 325 30.05 -3.15 -15.16
C SER A 325 29.22 -1.92 -15.49
N LEU A 326 29.11 -1.67 -16.78
CA LEU A 326 28.21 -0.70 -17.39
C LEU A 326 27.12 -1.46 -18.13
N THR A 327 25.91 -0.92 -18.09
CA THR A 327 24.73 -1.49 -18.74
C THR A 327 24.11 -0.45 -19.67
N LEU A 328 23.77 -0.86 -20.88
CA LEU A 328 22.99 -0.10 -21.84
C LEU A 328 21.73 -0.88 -22.15
N GLY A 329 20.56 -0.34 -21.80
CA GLY A 329 19.27 -0.99 -22.02
C GLY A 329 18.42 -0.25 -23.03
N VAL A 330 17.84 -0.97 -23.99
CA VAL A 330 16.87 -0.45 -24.96
C VAL A 330 15.52 -1.13 -24.72
N ALA A 331 14.49 -0.37 -24.38
CA ALA A 331 13.15 -0.90 -24.18
C ALA A 331 12.53 -1.31 -25.51
N LEU A 332 12.10 -2.57 -25.62
CA LEU A 332 11.29 -3.07 -26.73
C LEU A 332 9.82 -2.73 -26.52
N ASN A 333 9.36 -2.90 -25.28
CA ASN A 333 8.08 -2.44 -24.77
C ASN A 333 8.21 -2.17 -23.25
N ARG A 334 7.09 -1.91 -22.57
CA ARG A 334 7.12 -1.53 -21.15
C ARG A 334 7.60 -2.65 -20.23
N TYR A 335 7.44 -3.91 -20.64
CA TYR A 335 7.83 -5.09 -19.86
C TYR A 335 9.19 -5.65 -20.28
N PHE A 336 9.55 -5.53 -21.55
CA PHE A 336 10.75 -6.13 -22.13
C PHE A 336 11.75 -5.07 -22.56
N SER A 337 12.99 -5.23 -22.11
CA SER A 337 14.14 -4.44 -22.57
C SER A 337 15.29 -5.35 -22.95
N LEU A 338 16.07 -4.93 -23.94
CA LEU A 338 17.31 -5.59 -24.32
C LEU A 338 18.46 -4.86 -23.63
N ASP A 339 19.12 -5.54 -22.71
CA ASP A 339 20.24 -5.02 -21.92
C ASP A 339 21.55 -5.59 -22.45
N SER A 340 22.50 -4.71 -22.79
CA SER A 340 23.90 -5.09 -23.00
C SER A 340 24.73 -4.67 -21.80
N GLU A 341 25.49 -5.61 -21.22
CA GLU A 341 26.35 -5.38 -20.07
C GLU A 341 27.81 -5.62 -20.44
N TRP A 342 28.68 -4.66 -20.13
CA TRP A 342 30.12 -4.78 -20.35
C TRP A 342 30.87 -4.44 -19.08
N GLY A 343 31.91 -5.18 -18.76
CA GLY A 343 32.64 -4.90 -17.54
C GLY A 343 33.86 -5.74 -17.33
N PHE A 344 34.35 -5.63 -16.09
CA PHE A 344 35.56 -6.27 -15.61
C PHE A 344 35.18 -7.13 -14.41
N ARG A 345 35.71 -8.35 -14.36
CA ARG A 345 35.54 -9.25 -13.22
C ARG A 345 36.84 -9.99 -12.94
N ASN A 346 37.18 -10.14 -11.66
CA ASN A 346 38.36 -10.90 -11.28
C ASN A 346 38.00 -12.40 -11.19
N LEU A 347 38.73 -13.22 -11.94
CA LEU A 347 38.63 -14.68 -11.92
C LEU A 347 39.99 -15.24 -11.48
N ARG A 348 40.09 -15.68 -10.23
CA ARG A 348 41.28 -16.31 -9.65
C ARG A 348 41.07 -17.82 -9.48
N VAL A 349 42.05 -18.63 -9.81
CA VAL A 349 42.11 -20.04 -9.42
C VAL A 349 43.33 -20.20 -8.52
N PRO A 350 43.18 -20.54 -7.22
CA PRO A 350 44.29 -20.59 -6.29
C PRO A 350 45.41 -21.49 -6.80
N GLY A 351 46.63 -20.96 -6.91
CA GLY A 351 47.83 -21.70 -7.31
C GLY A 351 48.06 -21.85 -8.82
N VAL A 352 47.16 -21.37 -9.69
CA VAL A 352 47.32 -21.57 -11.15
C VAL A 352 47.10 -20.29 -12.00
N VAL A 353 46.10 -19.44 -11.73
CA VAL A 353 45.85 -18.21 -12.53
C VAL A 353 45.27 -17.08 -11.68
N ASN A 354 45.74 -15.84 -11.86
CA ASN A 354 45.15 -14.62 -11.32
C ASN A 354 44.65 -13.75 -12.48
N ASP A 355 43.41 -13.97 -12.91
CA ASP A 355 42.92 -13.47 -14.19
C ASP A 355 42.05 -12.21 -14.06
N HIS A 356 42.34 -11.20 -14.89
CA HIS A 356 41.53 -10.00 -15.05
C HIS A 356 40.73 -10.11 -16.34
N SER A 357 39.57 -10.77 -16.27
CA SER A 357 38.73 -11.01 -17.44
C SER A 357 37.78 -9.85 -17.70
N TYR A 358 37.68 -9.46 -18.96
CA TYR A 358 36.61 -8.60 -19.48
C TYR A 358 35.41 -9.47 -19.82
N PHE A 359 34.21 -8.89 -19.79
CA PHE A 359 33.03 -9.63 -20.24
C PHE A 359 32.08 -8.74 -21.01
N GLY A 360 31.32 -9.37 -21.90
CA GLY A 360 30.24 -8.75 -22.62
C GLY A 360 29.03 -9.66 -22.71
N ASP A 361 27.91 -9.19 -22.19
CA ASP A 361 26.65 -9.91 -22.11
C ASP A 361 25.57 -9.18 -22.90
N LEU A 362 24.67 -9.95 -23.51
CA LEU A 362 23.45 -9.45 -24.12
C LEU A 362 22.27 -10.27 -23.56
N SER A 363 21.38 -9.59 -22.85
CA SER A 363 20.31 -10.23 -22.09
C SER A 363 18.97 -9.57 -22.34
N LEU A 364 17.93 -10.38 -22.44
CA LEU A 364 16.55 -9.92 -22.41
C LEU A 364 16.14 -9.72 -20.94
N ARG A 365 15.74 -8.51 -20.61
CA ARG A 365 15.22 -8.12 -19.30
C ARG A 365 13.70 -8.07 -19.35
N TYR A 366 13.06 -8.85 -18.50
CA TYR A 366 11.63 -8.82 -18.24
C TYR A 366 11.36 -8.17 -16.88
N VAL A 367 10.65 -7.04 -16.88
CA VAL A 367 10.25 -6.30 -15.67
C VAL A 367 8.80 -6.67 -15.35
N LEU A 368 8.57 -7.28 -14.18
CA LEU A 368 7.24 -7.79 -13.81
C LEU A 368 6.22 -6.67 -13.58
N LEU A 369 6.65 -5.59 -12.93
CA LEU A 369 5.80 -4.46 -12.52
C LEU A 369 6.36 -3.13 -13.06
N PRO A 370 6.29 -2.86 -14.37
CA PRO A 370 7.01 -1.76 -15.00
C PRO A 370 6.48 -0.36 -14.68
N PHE A 371 5.30 -0.25 -14.09
CA PHE A 371 4.67 1.01 -13.68
C PHE A 371 4.90 1.35 -12.20
N GLU A 372 5.34 0.38 -11.42
CA GLU A 372 5.59 0.53 -9.99
C GLU A 372 7.00 1.08 -9.72
N ARG A 373 7.20 1.69 -8.54
CA ARG A 373 8.54 2.10 -8.10
C ARG A 373 9.40 0.89 -7.76
N PHE A 374 8.81 -0.10 -7.12
CA PHE A 374 9.44 -1.37 -6.80
C PHE A 374 9.08 -2.39 -7.88
N SER A 375 10.07 -2.86 -8.62
CA SER A 375 9.84 -3.73 -9.76
C SER A 375 10.84 -4.88 -9.75
N PRO A 376 10.37 -6.10 -9.47
CA PRO A 376 11.15 -7.30 -9.73
C PRO A 376 11.43 -7.43 -11.24
N PHE A 377 12.61 -7.93 -11.58
CA PHE A 377 12.97 -8.21 -12.94
C PHE A 377 13.74 -9.53 -13.06
N VAL A 378 13.65 -10.12 -14.24
CA VAL A 378 14.37 -11.31 -14.66
C VAL A 378 15.25 -10.94 -15.85
N LEU A 379 16.49 -11.39 -15.85
CA LEU A 379 17.42 -11.28 -16.97
C LEU A 379 17.74 -12.69 -17.46
N LEU A 380 17.67 -12.90 -18.76
CA LEU A 380 18.12 -14.13 -19.40
C LEU A 380 18.84 -13.77 -20.70
N GLY A 381 20.02 -14.34 -20.91
CA GLY A 381 20.81 -14.05 -22.11
C GLY A 381 22.01 -14.95 -22.29
N GLY A 382 22.90 -14.46 -23.14
CA GLY A 382 24.20 -15.05 -23.37
C GLY A 382 25.26 -13.97 -23.52
N GLY A 383 26.50 -14.36 -23.33
CA GLY A 383 27.63 -13.47 -23.41
C GLY A 383 28.93 -14.22 -23.60
N TYR A 384 30.02 -13.52 -23.39
CA TYR A 384 31.35 -14.09 -23.40
C TYR A 384 32.23 -13.42 -22.35
N ASP A 385 33.19 -14.18 -21.84
CA ASP A 385 34.34 -13.63 -21.13
C ASP A 385 35.53 -13.57 -22.10
N TYR A 386 36.37 -12.55 -21.96
CA TYR A 386 37.54 -12.29 -22.79
C TYR A 386 38.78 -12.02 -21.94
N ASN A 387 39.88 -12.69 -22.30
CA ASN A 387 41.20 -12.41 -21.76
C ASN A 387 42.30 -12.61 -22.82
N SER A 388 43.32 -11.76 -22.82
CA SER A 388 44.49 -11.91 -23.70
C SER A 388 45.28 -13.19 -23.46
N ASP A 389 45.33 -13.64 -22.20
CA ASP A 389 46.19 -14.73 -21.72
C ASP A 389 45.43 -16.07 -21.62
N GLY A 390 44.14 -16.04 -21.96
CA GLY A 390 43.20 -17.16 -21.84
C GLY A 390 42.27 -16.99 -20.64
N VAL A 391 40.98 -17.25 -20.83
CA VAL A 391 39.98 -17.16 -19.75
C VAL A 391 40.09 -18.42 -18.88
N GLY A 392 40.46 -18.25 -17.60
CA GLY A 392 40.64 -19.37 -16.66
C GLY A 392 41.78 -20.31 -17.09
N LEU A 393 41.51 -21.62 -17.11
CA LEU A 393 42.46 -22.66 -17.56
C LEU A 393 42.20 -23.15 -19.00
N SER A 394 41.25 -22.54 -19.70
CA SER A 394 40.78 -23.00 -21.02
C SER A 394 41.73 -22.72 -22.19
N ALA A 395 42.78 -21.92 -21.97
CA ALA A 395 43.69 -21.37 -22.99
C ALA A 395 43.01 -20.65 -24.17
N ARG A 396 41.69 -20.42 -24.10
CA ARG A 396 40.90 -19.73 -25.12
C ARG A 396 40.73 -18.26 -24.74
N LYS A 397 40.92 -17.38 -25.71
CA LYS A 397 40.73 -15.94 -25.53
C LYS A 397 39.29 -15.53 -25.32
N TYR A 398 38.34 -16.31 -25.84
CA TYR A 398 36.90 -16.08 -25.71
C TYR A 398 36.23 -17.33 -25.16
N LEU A 399 35.39 -17.14 -24.16
CA LEU A 399 34.60 -18.22 -23.58
C LEU A 399 33.11 -17.86 -23.58
N PRO A 400 32.28 -18.54 -24.40
CA PRO A 400 30.85 -18.27 -24.45
C PRO A 400 30.16 -18.78 -23.19
N LYS A 401 29.17 -18.03 -22.72
CA LYS A 401 28.39 -18.35 -21.52
C LYS A 401 26.92 -17.99 -21.71
N LEU A 402 26.06 -18.67 -20.96
CA LEU A 402 24.68 -18.27 -20.73
C LEU A 402 24.60 -17.57 -19.38
N ASN A 403 23.80 -16.51 -19.28
CA ASN A 403 23.61 -15.78 -18.05
C ASN A 403 22.11 -15.68 -17.70
N GLY A 404 21.82 -15.80 -16.42
CA GLY A 404 20.49 -15.61 -15.87
C GLY A 404 20.55 -14.87 -14.55
N ALA A 405 19.72 -13.86 -14.34
CA ALA A 405 19.69 -13.13 -13.08
C ALA A 405 18.27 -12.77 -12.66
N LEU A 406 18.08 -12.72 -11.34
CA LEU A 406 16.88 -12.21 -10.70
C LEU A 406 17.26 -10.96 -9.93
N GLY A 407 16.46 -9.91 -10.04
CA GLY A 407 16.74 -8.68 -9.33
C GLY A 407 15.50 -7.88 -9.00
N ILE A 408 15.72 -6.86 -8.20
CA ILE A 408 14.74 -5.84 -7.85
C ILE A 408 15.28 -4.48 -8.25
N GLU A 409 14.40 -3.63 -8.72
CA GLU A 409 14.69 -2.23 -9.03
C GLU A 409 13.77 -1.34 -8.20
N TYR A 410 14.34 -0.32 -7.56
CA TYR A 410 13.61 0.70 -6.83
C TYR A 410 13.84 2.08 -7.45
N MET A 411 12.77 2.71 -7.96
CA MET A 411 12.81 4.05 -8.55
C MET A 411 12.86 5.13 -7.45
N VAL A 412 14.02 5.79 -7.30
CA VAL A 412 14.24 6.89 -6.34
C VAL A 412 13.62 8.20 -6.84
N GLY A 413 13.55 8.38 -8.17
CA GLY A 413 12.91 9.53 -8.81
C GLY A 413 12.25 9.14 -10.12
N LYS A 414 11.88 10.14 -10.94
CA LYS A 414 11.21 9.89 -12.23
C LYS A 414 12.10 9.20 -13.27
N LYS A 415 13.43 9.25 -13.14
CA LYS A 415 14.39 8.75 -14.15
C LYS A 415 15.57 7.97 -13.56
N CYS A 416 15.58 7.71 -12.26
CA CYS A 416 16.70 7.06 -11.58
C CYS A 416 16.21 5.87 -10.76
N GLY A 417 16.75 4.69 -11.04
CA GLY A 417 16.48 3.45 -10.34
C GLY A 417 17.73 2.87 -9.68
N LEU A 418 17.58 2.34 -8.48
CA LEU A 418 18.58 1.51 -7.80
C LEU A 418 18.26 0.04 -8.06
N THR A 419 19.26 -0.73 -8.48
CA THR A 419 19.09 -2.15 -8.81
C THR A 419 19.88 -3.03 -7.84
N LEU A 420 19.26 -4.09 -7.34
CA LEU A 420 19.92 -5.19 -6.65
C LEU A 420 19.60 -6.48 -7.41
N SER A 421 20.61 -7.22 -7.87
CA SER A 421 20.41 -8.46 -8.61
C SER A 421 21.36 -9.56 -8.18
N SER A 422 20.88 -10.80 -8.17
CA SER A 422 21.69 -12.00 -8.05
C SER A 422 21.63 -12.76 -9.37
N GLY A 423 22.80 -13.07 -9.94
CA GLY A 423 22.92 -13.71 -11.25
C GLY A 423 23.80 -14.93 -11.21
N VAL A 424 23.57 -15.83 -12.15
CA VAL A 424 24.31 -17.06 -12.39
C VAL A 424 24.79 -17.05 -13.84
N ASN A 425 26.07 -17.40 -14.05
CA ASN A 425 26.65 -17.63 -15.36
C ASN A 425 26.97 -19.12 -15.48
N TYR A 426 26.54 -19.69 -16.59
CA TYR A 426 26.77 -21.06 -16.98
C TYR A 426 27.65 -21.07 -18.22
N TYR A 427 28.86 -21.62 -18.11
CA TYR A 427 29.79 -21.70 -19.23
C TYR A 427 29.43 -22.91 -20.10
N LEU A 428 29.46 -22.73 -21.43
CA LEU A 428 29.05 -23.76 -22.39
C LEU A 428 30.17 -24.75 -22.74
N ASP A 429 31.36 -24.56 -22.18
CA ASP A 429 32.57 -25.34 -22.47
C ASP A 429 33.20 -25.82 -21.16
N ASP A 430 33.34 -27.15 -21.00
CA ASP A 430 33.81 -27.84 -19.79
C ASP A 430 35.31 -27.65 -19.49
N ARG A 431 36.02 -26.85 -20.29
CA ARG A 431 37.48 -26.65 -20.18
C ARG A 431 37.88 -25.47 -19.30
N PHE A 432 36.93 -24.82 -18.62
CA PHE A 432 37.24 -23.68 -17.76
C PHE A 432 38.27 -24.02 -16.67
N ASP A 433 38.23 -25.27 -16.17
CA ASP A 433 39.14 -25.80 -15.14
C ASP A 433 40.22 -26.79 -15.66
N GLY A 434 40.35 -26.99 -16.97
CA GLY A 434 41.45 -27.77 -17.57
C GLY A 434 41.35 -29.30 -17.44
N SER A 435 40.23 -29.88 -17.02
CA SER A 435 39.99 -31.34 -16.95
C SER A 435 38.74 -31.73 -17.73
N SER A 436 38.84 -32.71 -18.64
CA SER A 436 37.69 -33.27 -19.38
C SER A 436 36.94 -34.36 -18.61
N VAL A 437 37.17 -34.47 -17.29
CA VAL A 437 36.52 -35.47 -16.42
C VAL A 437 36.20 -34.84 -15.06
N GLY A 438 35.07 -34.14 -14.99
CA GLY A 438 34.46 -33.60 -13.77
C GLY A 438 32.96 -33.87 -13.78
N LYS A 439 32.35 -34.16 -12.63
CA LYS A 439 30.93 -34.60 -12.49
C LYS A 439 29.97 -33.45 -12.15
N ARG A 440 30.45 -32.20 -12.13
CA ARG A 440 29.69 -30.99 -11.77
C ARG A 440 29.98 -29.87 -12.78
N ASN A 441 28.95 -29.14 -13.18
CA ASN A 441 29.05 -28.05 -14.14
C ASN A 441 29.52 -26.77 -13.42
N ASP A 442 30.44 -26.03 -14.04
CA ASP A 442 31.04 -24.82 -13.48
C ASP A 442 30.02 -23.68 -13.41
N LEU A 443 29.65 -23.29 -12.18
CA LEU A 443 28.64 -22.28 -11.89
C LEU A 443 29.27 -21.08 -11.20
N ASN A 444 29.11 -19.91 -11.80
CA ASN A 444 29.53 -18.64 -11.20
C ASN A 444 28.29 -17.83 -10.82
N TRP A 445 28.08 -17.61 -9.52
CA TRP A 445 26.96 -16.82 -9.02
C TRP A 445 27.45 -15.56 -8.31
N GLY A 446 26.67 -14.49 -8.36
CA GLY A 446 27.10 -13.23 -7.75
C GLY A 446 25.96 -12.25 -7.52
N VAL A 447 26.20 -11.31 -6.61
CA VAL A 447 25.26 -10.24 -6.24
C VAL A 447 25.81 -8.91 -6.77
N SER A 448 24.97 -8.10 -7.39
CA SER A 448 25.35 -6.79 -7.95
C SER A 448 24.38 -5.72 -7.46
N LEU A 449 24.94 -4.58 -7.06
CA LEU A 449 24.23 -3.35 -6.74
C LEU A 449 24.53 -2.32 -7.81
N GLY A 450 23.53 -1.56 -8.25
CA GLY A 450 23.72 -0.62 -9.35
C GLY A 450 22.76 0.54 -9.34
N VAL A 451 23.07 1.50 -10.20
CA VAL A 451 22.24 2.66 -10.50
C VAL A 451 21.94 2.63 -11.98
N ARG A 452 20.67 2.84 -12.35
CA ARG A 452 20.20 2.92 -13.74
C ARG A 452 19.47 4.23 -13.96
N LEU A 453 19.89 4.96 -14.98
CA LEU A 453 19.29 6.21 -15.43
C LEU A 453 18.49 5.96 -16.71
N TYR A 454 17.28 6.52 -16.76
CA TYR A 454 16.35 6.38 -17.87
C TYR A 454 16.22 7.69 -18.66
N PHE A 455 16.24 7.57 -19.99
CA PHE A 455 16.20 8.65 -20.94
C PHE A 455 15.14 8.36 -22.01
N LEU A 456 14.61 9.45 -22.61
CA LEU A 456 13.60 9.43 -23.67
C LEU A 456 12.31 8.73 -23.25
N ASN A 457 11.20 9.46 -23.15
CA ASN A 457 9.93 8.83 -22.78
C ASN A 457 9.53 7.81 -23.85
N MET A 458 9.03 6.66 -23.42
CA MET A 458 8.41 5.70 -24.32
C MET A 458 7.10 6.30 -24.87
N LYS A 459 6.96 6.33 -26.20
CA LYS A 459 5.72 6.74 -26.86
C LYS A 459 4.60 5.72 -26.66
#